data_AF-A0A0E0EK94-F1
#
_entry.id   AF-A0A0E0EK94-F1
#
_cell.length_a   1.000
_cell.length_b   1.000
_cell.length_c   1.000
_cell.angle_alpha   90.00
_cell.angle_beta   90.00
_cell.angle_gamma   90.00
#
_symmetry.space_group_name_H-M   'P 1'
#
loop_
_entity.id
_entity.type
_entity.pdbx_description
1 polymer ?
#
loop_
_entity_poly.entity_id
_entity_poly.type
_entity_poly.pdbx_seq_one_letter_code
_entity_poly.pdbx_strand_id
1 'polypeptide(L)'
;MALMDLQERNERLPYKLLINNVEESLPVVYMPTVGKACQKYGSIFRQPQGQQKMFELLRNWPEKSIQVIVVTDGEHILGLGDLGCQVMGIPVGKLALCKLT
;
A
#
# COMPACT_ATOMS: atom_id res chain seq x y z
N MET A 1 6.62 -10.64 1.62
CA MET A 1 7.11 -10.56 0.22
C MET A 1 6.13 -11.25 -0.73
N ALA A 2 5.79 -12.53 -0.55
CA ALA A 2 4.92 -13.28 -1.46
C ALA A 2 3.58 -12.62 -1.86
N LEU A 3 2.87 -11.96 -0.94
CA LEU A 3 1.55 -11.36 -1.22
C LEU A 3 1.64 -10.08 -2.09
N MET A 4 2.67 -9.25 -1.89
CA MET A 4 2.93 -8.08 -2.73
C MET A 4 3.41 -8.49 -4.13
N ASP A 5 4.29 -9.50 -4.20
CA ASP A 5 4.73 -10.08 -5.48
C ASP A 5 3.55 -10.72 -6.24
N LEU A 6 2.57 -11.31 -5.53
CA LEU A 6 1.34 -11.85 -6.12
C LEU A 6 0.42 -10.75 -6.65
N GLN A 7 0.28 -9.64 -5.90
CA GLN A 7 -0.52 -8.48 -6.28
C GLN A 7 0.02 -7.79 -7.54
N GLU A 8 1.35 -7.67 -7.69
CA GLU A 8 1.96 -7.14 -8.91
C GLU A 8 1.71 -8.02 -10.14
N ARG A 9 1.57 -9.34 -9.94
CA ARG A 9 1.37 -10.32 -11.04
C ARG A 9 -0.08 -10.54 -11.42
N ASN A 10 -0.99 -10.46 -10.45
CA ASN A 10 -2.41 -10.67 -10.68
C ASN A 10 -3.20 -9.84 -9.67
N GLU A 11 -3.95 -8.85 -10.15
CA GLU A 11 -4.68 -7.98 -9.25
C GLU A 11 -5.77 -8.75 -8.48
N ARG A 12 -6.44 -9.75 -9.06
CA ARG A 12 -7.64 -10.38 -8.45
C ARG A 12 -7.36 -11.54 -7.50
N LEU A 13 -6.30 -12.32 -7.77
CA LEU A 13 -5.95 -13.52 -7.00
C LEU A 13 -5.65 -13.26 -5.50
N PRO A 14 -4.92 -12.19 -5.13
CA PRO A 14 -4.63 -11.85 -3.74
C PRO A 14 -5.91 -11.52 -2.96
N TYR A 15 -6.84 -10.76 -3.55
CA TYR A 15 -8.10 -10.42 -2.88
C TYR A 15 -8.96 -11.65 -2.62
N LYS A 16 -8.98 -12.62 -3.53
CA LYS A 16 -9.70 -13.89 -3.32
C LYS A 16 -9.10 -14.71 -2.17
N LEU A 17 -7.77 -14.71 -2.04
CA LEU A 17 -7.05 -15.34 -0.92
C LEU A 17 -7.29 -14.60 0.41
N LEU A 18 -7.32 -13.27 0.38
CA LEU A 18 -7.61 -12.42 1.54
C LEU A 18 -9.04 -12.62 2.04
N ILE A 19 -10.04 -12.67 1.14
CA ILE A 19 -11.46 -12.88 1.48
C ILE A 19 -11.70 -14.28 2.07
N ASN A 20 -11.04 -15.30 1.53
CA ASN A 20 -11.27 -16.67 1.99
C ASN A 20 -10.64 -16.96 3.36
N ASN A 21 -9.60 -16.22 3.76
CA ASN A 21 -8.85 -16.43 5.01
C ASN A 21 -8.61 -15.11 5.77
N VAL A 22 -9.65 -14.28 5.94
CA VAL A 22 -9.53 -12.91 6.47
C VAL A 22 -8.80 -12.87 7.82
N GLU A 23 -9.14 -13.73 8.78
CA GLU A 23 -8.51 -13.73 10.11
C GLU A 23 -7.00 -14.05 10.08
N GLU A 24 -6.57 -14.96 9.20
CA GLU A 24 -5.17 -15.38 9.11
C GLU A 24 -4.33 -14.42 8.25
N SER A 25 -4.96 -13.72 7.32
CA SER A 25 -4.28 -12.83 6.38
C SER A 25 -4.28 -11.35 6.79
N LEU A 26 -5.20 -10.94 7.67
CA LEU A 26 -5.21 -9.62 8.32
C LEU A 26 -3.86 -9.25 8.97
N PRO A 27 -3.20 -10.10 9.78
CA PRO A 27 -1.92 -9.76 10.39
C PRO A 27 -0.78 -9.60 9.38
N VAL A 28 -0.93 -10.09 8.14
CA VAL A 28 0.08 -10.01 7.08
C VAL A 28 -0.01 -8.68 6.32
N VAL A 29 -1.24 -8.21 6.07
CA VAL A 29 -1.51 -6.94 5.37
C VAL A 29 -1.72 -5.76 6.33
N TYR A 30 -1.92 -6.03 7.62
CA TYR A 30 -2.20 -5.05 8.67
C TYR A 30 -1.23 -5.21 9.86
N MET A 31 -1.54 -4.61 11.00
CA MET A 31 -0.68 -4.68 12.19
C MET A 31 -0.53 -6.12 12.69
N PRO A 32 0.65 -6.53 13.19
CA PRO A 32 1.89 -5.75 13.36
C PRO A 32 2.85 -5.80 12.15
N THR A 33 2.56 -6.58 11.12
CA THR A 33 3.51 -6.86 10.02
C THR A 33 3.75 -5.64 9.14
N VAL A 34 2.74 -4.80 8.93
CA VAL A 34 2.90 -3.56 8.13
C VAL A 34 3.91 -2.59 8.76
N GLY A 35 3.97 -2.51 10.10
CA GLY A 35 4.93 -1.65 10.80
C GLY A 35 6.37 -2.12 10.59
N LYS A 36 6.61 -3.44 10.60
CA LYS A 36 7.92 -4.04 10.29
C LYS A 36 8.29 -3.85 8.81
N ALA A 37 7.31 -3.86 7.91
CA ALA A 37 7.52 -3.60 6.49
C ALA A 37 7.88 -2.13 6.23
N CYS A 38 7.21 -1.19 6.90
CA CYS A 38 7.53 0.24 6.84
C CYS A 38 8.99 0.52 7.27
N GLN A 39 9.44 -0.02 8.41
CA GLN A 39 10.83 0.16 8.87
C GLN A 39 11.89 -0.34 7.89
N LYS A 40 11.54 -1.31 7.02
CA LYS A 40 12.45 -1.87 6.01
C LYS A 40 12.17 -1.37 4.61
N TYR A 41 11.20 -0.47 4.44
CA TYR A 41 10.68 -0.12 3.12
C TYR A 41 11.77 0.48 2.23
N GLY A 42 12.68 1.30 2.78
CA GLY A 42 13.82 1.83 2.04
C GLY A 42 14.75 0.77 1.43
N SER A 43 14.83 -0.42 2.04
CA SER A 43 15.63 -1.56 1.54
C SER A 43 14.89 -2.41 0.49
N ILE A 44 13.55 -2.34 0.50
CA ILE A 44 12.66 -3.14 -0.36
C ILE A 44 12.15 -2.29 -1.54
N PHE A 45 12.37 -0.97 -1.49
CA PHE A 45 11.91 0.01 -2.46
C PHE A 45 12.56 -0.19 -3.83
N ARG A 46 11.75 -0.42 -4.87
CA ARG A 46 12.23 -0.70 -6.22
C ARG A 46 12.16 0.49 -7.18
N GLN A 47 11.16 1.38 -7.05
CA GLN A 47 11.06 2.56 -7.92
C GLN A 47 10.45 3.79 -7.22
N PRO A 48 11.06 4.98 -7.41
CA PRO A 48 10.51 6.24 -6.93
C PRO A 48 9.33 6.74 -7.77
N GLN A 49 8.35 7.36 -7.10
CA GLN A 49 7.29 8.15 -7.74
C GLN A 49 7.31 9.61 -7.22
N GLY A 50 7.97 10.49 -7.97
CA GLY A 50 7.51 11.87 -8.21
C GLY A 50 8.15 13.04 -7.43
N GLN A 51 8.49 14.12 -8.17
CA GLN A 51 8.47 15.51 -7.69
C GLN A 51 8.12 16.52 -8.82
N GLN A 52 7.47 17.63 -8.42
CA GLN A 52 7.19 18.91 -9.12
C GLN A 52 6.10 19.00 -10.22
N LYS A 53 5.48 17.91 -10.67
CA LYS A 53 4.35 17.98 -11.63
C LYS A 53 3.19 17.05 -11.27
N MET A 54 2.55 17.30 -10.12
CA MET A 54 1.48 16.43 -9.59
C MET A 54 0.39 16.12 -10.63
N PHE A 55 -0.07 17.12 -11.39
CA PHE A 55 -1.08 16.92 -12.43
C PHE A 55 -0.59 16.04 -13.59
N GLU A 56 0.66 16.15 -13.99
CA GLU A 56 1.22 15.29 -15.05
C GLU A 56 1.47 13.87 -14.54
N LEU A 57 1.90 13.73 -13.29
CA LEU A 57 2.05 12.43 -12.63
C LEU A 57 0.71 11.70 -12.51
N LEU A 58 -0.37 12.41 -12.14
CA LEU A 58 -1.72 11.84 -12.09
C LEU A 58 -2.21 11.45 -13.50
N ARG A 59 -1.84 12.19 -14.55
CA ARG A 59 -2.17 11.81 -15.93
C ARG A 59 -1.51 10.51 -16.37
N ASN A 60 -0.33 10.20 -15.84
CA ASN A 60 0.38 8.95 -16.12
C ASN A 60 -0.28 7.73 -15.47
N TRP A 61 -1.20 7.92 -14.52
CA TRP A 61 -1.94 6.81 -13.94
C TRP A 61 -2.83 6.14 -15.00
N PRO A 62 -2.80 4.79 -15.12
CA PRO A 62 -3.49 4.07 -16.20
C PRO A 62 -5.02 4.16 -16.07
N GLU A 63 -5.54 4.15 -14.83
CA GLU A 63 -6.97 4.26 -14.58
C GLU A 63 -7.44 5.71 -14.62
N LYS A 64 -8.57 5.98 -15.28
CA LYS A 64 -9.12 7.34 -15.41
C LYS A 64 -10.31 7.57 -14.50
N SER A 65 -11.03 6.51 -14.11
CA SER A 65 -12.13 6.59 -13.16
C SER A 65 -11.64 6.28 -11.75
N ILE A 66 -11.02 7.27 -11.10
CA ILE A 66 -10.58 7.15 -9.70
C ILE A 66 -11.69 7.66 -8.78
N GLN A 67 -12.20 6.79 -7.91
CA GLN A 67 -13.25 7.14 -6.94
C GLN A 67 -12.70 7.43 -5.54
N VAL A 68 -11.58 6.81 -5.16
CA VAL A 68 -10.98 6.91 -3.83
C VAL A 68 -9.47 7.08 -3.96
N ILE A 69 -8.92 8.04 -3.21
CA ILE A 69 -7.49 8.27 -3.06
C ILE A 69 -7.17 8.23 -1.57
N VAL A 70 -6.13 7.48 -1.19
CA VAL A 70 -5.59 7.48 0.17
C VAL A 70 -4.19 8.09 0.11
N VAL A 71 -3.97 9.16 0.86
CA VAL A 71 -2.71 9.92 0.87
C VAL A 71 -2.21 10.08 2.32
N THR A 72 -0.89 10.08 2.49
CA THR A 72 -0.21 10.35 3.76
C THR A 72 1.16 10.98 3.46
N ASP A 73 1.57 11.91 4.31
CA ASP A 73 2.91 12.51 4.33
C ASP A 73 3.92 11.68 5.15
N GLY A 74 3.43 10.72 5.94
CA GLY A 74 4.25 9.84 6.77
C GLY A 74 4.79 10.46 8.05
N GLU A 75 4.36 11.69 8.40
CA GLU A 75 4.91 12.45 9.52
C GLU A 75 4.52 11.87 10.89
N HIS A 76 3.32 11.27 10.99
CA HIS A 76 2.85 10.69 12.25
C HIS A 76 2.14 9.34 12.06
N ILE A 77 2.92 8.27 11.95
CA ILE A 77 2.40 6.93 11.70
C ILE A 77 2.33 6.11 12.99
N LEU A 78 1.10 5.81 13.44
CA LEU A 78 0.81 4.73 14.41
C LEU A 78 1.67 4.79 15.70
N GLY A 79 2.05 6.00 16.15
CA GLY A 79 2.93 6.20 17.31
C GLY A 79 4.41 5.85 17.08
N LEU A 80 4.80 5.52 15.84
CA LEU A 80 6.18 5.25 15.42
C LEU A 80 6.95 6.53 15.01
N GLY A 81 6.28 7.68 15.03
CA GLY A 81 6.85 8.96 14.61
C GLY A 81 6.85 9.15 13.10
N ASP A 82 7.79 9.97 12.63
CA ASP A 82 7.99 10.29 11.22
C ASP A 82 8.76 9.16 10.53
N LEU A 83 8.12 8.57 9.53
CA LEU A 83 8.67 7.51 8.68
C LEU A 83 8.75 7.95 7.21
N GLY A 84 8.36 9.20 6.88
CA GLY A 84 8.38 9.78 5.55
C GLY A 84 7.84 8.84 4.47
N CYS A 85 8.56 8.70 3.36
CA CYS A 85 8.14 7.87 2.22
C CYS A 85 8.07 6.35 2.52
N GLN A 86 8.55 5.89 3.67
CA GLN A 86 8.55 4.46 4.02
C GLN A 86 7.15 3.91 4.34
N VAL A 87 6.16 4.80 4.44
CA VAL A 87 4.81 4.51 4.90
C VAL A 87 3.86 4.15 3.77
N MET A 88 4.35 4.08 2.52
CA MET A 88 3.50 3.86 1.34
C MET A 88 2.67 2.56 1.41
N GLY A 89 3.11 1.58 2.20
CA GLY A 89 2.33 0.38 2.50
C GLY A 89 0.98 0.63 3.21
N ILE A 90 0.83 1.75 3.93
CA ILE A 90 -0.40 2.09 4.67
C ILE A 90 -1.54 2.48 3.73
N PRO A 91 -1.37 3.43 2.78
CA PRO A 91 -2.35 3.70 1.74
C PRO A 91 -2.75 2.45 0.96
N VAL A 92 -1.77 1.60 0.60
CA VAL A 92 -2.03 0.35 -0.13
C VAL A 92 -2.92 -0.58 0.69
N GLY A 93 -2.63 -0.78 1.98
CA GLY A 93 -3.45 -1.59 2.87
C GLY A 93 -4.87 -1.03 3.06
N LYS A 94 -5.01 0.29 3.23
CA LYS A 94 -6.33 0.95 3.32
C LYS A 94 -7.14 0.77 2.04
N LEU A 95 -6.53 0.96 0.87
CA LEU A 95 -7.21 0.73 -0.42
C LEU A 95 -7.62 -0.73 -0.60
N ALA A 96 -6.78 -1.68 -0.15
CA ALA A 96 -7.15 -3.09 -0.16
C ALA A 96 -8.40 -3.36 0.69
N LEU A 97 -8.49 -2.78 1.89
CA LEU A 97 -9.70 -2.86 2.73
C LEU A 97 -10.91 -2.20 2.08
N CYS A 98 -10.76 -1.02 1.47
CA CYS A 98 -11.86 -0.34 0.76
C CYS A 98 -12.40 -1.15 -0.42
N LYS A 99 -11.58 -2.00 -1.05
CA LYS A 99 -12.01 -2.91 -2.13
C LYS A 99 -12.75 -4.15 -1.60
N LEU A 100 -12.63 -4.47 -0.31
CA LEU A 100 -13.23 -5.66 0.31
C LEU A 100 -14.63 -5.41 0.89
N THR A 101 -14.96 -4.15 1.21
CA THR A 101 -16.32 -3.66 1.48
C THR A 101 -17.03 -3.28 0.20
#